data_AF-A0A423HG02-F1
#
_entry.id   AF-A0A423HG02-F1
#
_cell.length_a   1.000
_cell.length_b   1.000
_cell.length_c   1.000
_cell.angle_alpha   90.00
_cell.angle_beta   90.00
_cell.angle_gamma   90.00
#
_symmetry.space_group_name_H-M   'P 1'
#
loop_
_entity.id
_entity.type
_entity.pdbx_description
1 polymer ?
#
loop_
_entity_poly.entity_id
_entity_poly.type
_entity_poly.pdbx_seq_one_letter_code
_entity_poly.pdbx_strand_id
1 'polypeptide(L)'
;MPTKSFLPGLILVFCTVASFCSVAAERRAPAQSNSASTTLIETASRQYENGQLDQAAATLERALHIQPNNPATLHYLGVLRLQQGEYQQAETLAVRSNMRVGRNVELRNRNFQLIQAAQQAQSSGTPPNAKEDLVAVQKGLEEETHRRREVEMAAVEQSTPDTGRDAGNFASAETDRVSDVPTAGRAGPEGKLQMASVEPERAYAEVEIPRGHMPPPGKCRIWFPDRPPGHQPAPGKCKKLRYRVPSGAYLVRGF
;
A
#
# COMPACT_ATOMS: atom_id res chain seq x y z
N MET A 1 -45.23 -37.97 61.99
CA MET A 1 -45.35 -36.50 61.92
C MET A 1 -44.36 -35.88 62.90
N PRO A 2 -43.78 -34.68 62.73
CA PRO A 2 -43.50 -33.87 61.53
C PRO A 2 -42.00 -33.43 61.39
N THR A 3 -41.59 -33.11 60.16
CA THR A 3 -40.69 -32.01 59.70
C THR A 3 -39.38 -31.64 60.44
N LYS A 4 -38.25 -31.51 59.71
CA LYS A 4 -37.74 -30.24 59.12
C LYS A 4 -36.40 -30.42 58.40
N SER A 5 -36.30 -29.74 57.25
CA SER A 5 -35.18 -29.60 56.31
C SER A 5 -34.11 -28.60 56.80
N PHE A 6 -33.12 -28.27 55.92
CA PHE A 6 -32.06 -27.22 55.97
C PHE A 6 -30.66 -27.78 56.33
N LEU A 7 -29.58 -27.68 55.53
CA LEU A 7 -29.03 -26.58 54.71
C LEU A 7 -28.14 -27.10 53.54
N PRO A 8 -28.28 -26.59 52.30
CA PRO A 8 -27.22 -26.60 51.30
C PRO A 8 -26.61 -25.19 51.21
N GLY A 9 -25.51 -24.94 51.93
CA GLY A 9 -24.94 -23.59 52.05
C GLY A 9 -23.42 -23.52 51.91
N LEU A 10 -22.77 -24.54 51.34
CA LEU A 10 -21.30 -24.62 51.31
C LEU A 10 -20.71 -24.90 49.92
N ILE A 11 -21.36 -24.45 48.83
CA ILE A 11 -20.83 -24.60 47.46
C ILE A 11 -20.66 -23.25 46.73
N LEU A 12 -21.09 -22.12 47.29
CA LEU A 12 -21.01 -20.80 46.63
C LEU A 12 -19.95 -19.87 47.24
N VAL A 13 -18.71 -20.34 47.43
CA VAL A 13 -17.58 -19.45 47.79
C VAL A 13 -16.31 -19.69 46.96
N PHE A 14 -16.25 -20.70 46.08
CA PHE A 14 -15.03 -20.98 45.30
C PHE A 14 -14.98 -20.43 43.86
N CYS A 15 -15.89 -19.52 43.48
CA CYS A 15 -16.01 -19.06 42.07
C CYS A 15 -15.62 -17.59 41.80
N THR A 16 -14.89 -16.89 42.67
CA THR A 16 -14.64 -15.44 42.48
C THR A 16 -13.19 -15.01 42.21
N VAL A 17 -12.28 -15.89 41.78
CA VAL A 17 -10.89 -15.46 41.46
C VAL A 17 -10.39 -15.84 40.06
N ALA A 18 -11.12 -16.63 39.27
CA ALA A 18 -10.63 -17.05 37.95
C ALA A 18 -11.08 -16.16 36.76
N SER A 19 -11.47 -14.91 36.99
CA SER A 19 -12.07 -14.05 35.95
C SER A 19 -11.28 -12.77 35.63
N PHE A 20 -9.94 -12.81 35.66
CA PHE A 20 -9.13 -11.64 35.26
C PHE A 20 -7.96 -11.93 34.28
N CYS A 21 -7.84 -13.11 33.68
CA CYS A 21 -6.73 -13.39 32.74
C CYS A 21 -7.07 -13.42 31.24
N SER A 22 -8.32 -13.28 30.81
CA SER A 22 -8.66 -13.50 29.39
C SER A 22 -8.40 -12.32 28.45
N VAL A 23 -8.15 -11.10 28.95
CA VAL A 23 -8.06 -9.90 28.10
C VAL A 23 -6.68 -9.72 27.41
N ALA A 24 -5.65 -10.46 27.84
CA ALA A 24 -4.32 -10.36 27.23
C ALA A 24 -4.12 -11.25 25.98
N ALA A 25 -4.99 -12.24 25.75
CA ALA A 25 -4.82 -13.21 24.66
C ALA A 25 -5.23 -12.67 23.28
N GLU A 26 -6.18 -11.73 23.21
CA GLU A 26 -6.73 -11.24 21.94
C GLU A 26 -5.79 -10.29 21.17
N ARG A 27 -4.86 -9.59 21.84
CA ARG A 27 -3.86 -8.76 21.13
C ARG A 27 -2.70 -9.57 20.53
N ARG A 28 -2.38 -10.75 21.10
CA ARG A 28 -1.29 -11.61 20.60
C ARG A 28 -1.66 -12.38 19.33
N ALA A 29 -2.91 -12.82 19.21
CA ALA A 29 -3.38 -13.58 18.04
C ALA A 29 -3.18 -12.86 16.69
N PRO A 30 -3.55 -11.57 16.51
CA PRO A 30 -3.33 -10.87 15.23
C PRO A 30 -1.84 -10.66 14.95
N ALA A 31 -1.05 -10.28 15.95
CA ALA A 31 0.41 -10.10 15.80
C ALA A 31 1.11 -11.41 15.38
N GLN A 32 0.75 -12.53 16.00
CA GLN A 32 1.30 -13.85 15.66
C GLN A 32 0.84 -14.34 14.28
N SER A 33 -0.41 -14.07 13.89
CA SER A 33 -0.89 -14.39 12.54
C SER A 33 -0.19 -13.54 11.47
N ASN A 34 0.16 -12.29 11.80
CA ASN A 34 0.91 -11.37 10.94
C ASN A 34 2.33 -11.86 10.73
N SER A 35 3.03 -12.23 11.80
CA SER A 35 4.39 -12.76 11.70
C SER A 35 4.45 -14.12 10.99
N ALA A 36 3.48 -15.02 11.23
CA ALA A 36 3.40 -16.28 10.51
C ALA A 36 3.16 -16.08 8.99
N SER A 37 2.29 -15.14 8.62
CA SER A 37 2.06 -14.81 7.21
C SER A 37 3.30 -14.20 6.55
N THR A 38 4.07 -13.35 7.24
CA THR A 38 5.28 -12.75 6.67
C THR A 38 6.38 -13.78 6.46
N THR A 39 6.59 -14.70 7.42
CA THR A 39 7.58 -15.79 7.27
C THR A 39 7.27 -16.71 6.09
N LEU A 40 5.99 -17.01 5.84
CA LEU A 40 5.59 -17.81 4.69
C LEU A 40 5.84 -17.06 3.38
N ILE A 41 5.53 -15.77 3.35
CA ILE A 41 5.81 -14.89 2.20
C ILE A 41 7.33 -14.88 1.89
N GLU A 42 8.19 -14.69 2.90
CA GLU A 42 9.66 -14.76 2.75
C GLU A 42 10.16 -16.13 2.27
N THR A 43 9.56 -17.20 2.76
CA THR A 43 9.88 -18.57 2.34
C THR A 43 9.51 -18.78 0.88
N ALA A 44 8.35 -18.29 0.44
CA ALA A 44 7.94 -18.35 -0.95
C ALA A 44 8.88 -17.58 -1.88
N SER A 45 9.46 -16.44 -1.46
CA SER A 45 10.51 -15.75 -2.25
C SER A 45 11.69 -16.65 -2.53
N ARG A 46 12.22 -17.30 -1.49
CA ARG A 46 13.41 -18.14 -1.65
C ARG A 46 13.10 -19.35 -2.53
N GLN A 47 11.92 -19.94 -2.39
CA GLN A 47 11.48 -21.01 -3.29
C GLN A 47 11.39 -20.52 -4.74
N TYR A 48 10.85 -19.33 -4.94
CA TYR A 48 10.75 -18.69 -6.23
C TYR A 48 12.13 -18.38 -6.87
N GLU A 49 13.08 -17.84 -6.10
CA GLU A 49 14.47 -17.63 -6.52
C GLU A 49 15.16 -18.94 -6.96
N ASN A 50 14.84 -20.04 -6.27
CA ASN A 50 15.34 -21.36 -6.60
C ASN A 50 14.59 -22.02 -7.78
N GLY A 51 13.67 -21.31 -8.44
CA GLY A 51 12.85 -21.82 -9.54
C GLY A 51 11.77 -22.81 -9.10
N GLN A 52 11.52 -22.97 -7.81
CA GLN A 52 10.55 -23.90 -7.23
C GLN A 52 9.16 -23.28 -7.21
N LEU A 53 8.62 -22.95 -8.39
CA LEU A 53 7.36 -22.20 -8.56
C LEU A 53 6.18 -22.85 -7.85
N ASP A 54 6.04 -24.18 -7.97
CA ASP A 54 4.93 -24.91 -7.35
C ASP A 54 5.03 -24.93 -5.83
N GLN A 55 6.25 -25.03 -5.29
CA GLN A 55 6.46 -24.96 -3.84
C GLN A 55 6.17 -23.55 -3.31
N ALA A 56 6.60 -22.52 -4.04
CA ALA A 56 6.30 -21.13 -3.70
C ALA A 56 4.78 -20.88 -3.68
N ALA A 57 4.05 -21.41 -4.67
CA ALA A 57 2.60 -21.30 -4.75
C ALA A 57 1.91 -21.97 -3.55
N ALA A 58 2.30 -23.21 -3.22
CA ALA A 58 1.77 -23.92 -2.05
C ALA A 58 2.06 -23.17 -0.73
N THR A 59 3.24 -22.56 -0.60
CA THR A 59 3.59 -21.76 0.58
C THR A 59 2.73 -20.50 0.68
N LEU A 60 2.46 -19.81 -0.42
CA LEU A 60 1.58 -18.63 -0.43
C LEU A 60 0.11 -18.99 -0.21
N GLU A 61 -0.36 -20.14 -0.68
CA GLU A 61 -1.70 -20.65 -0.40
C GLU A 61 -1.89 -20.93 1.09
N ARG A 62 -0.87 -21.52 1.75
CA ARG A 62 -0.85 -21.64 3.21
C ARG A 62 -0.91 -20.28 3.90
N ALA A 63 -0.17 -19.28 3.39
CA ALA A 63 -0.24 -17.92 3.92
C ALA A 63 -1.63 -17.31 3.76
N LEU A 64 -2.33 -17.57 2.65
CA LEU A 64 -3.73 -17.16 2.46
C LEU A 64 -4.70 -17.87 3.39
N HIS A 65 -4.44 -19.12 3.79
CA HIS A 65 -5.27 -19.78 4.80
C HIS A 65 -5.15 -19.12 6.18
N ILE A 66 -3.98 -18.59 6.53
CA ILE A 66 -3.79 -17.83 7.77
C ILE A 66 -4.42 -16.43 7.63
N GLN A 67 -4.22 -15.76 6.49
CA GLN A 67 -4.78 -14.44 6.22
C GLN A 67 -5.45 -14.36 4.83
N PRO A 68 -6.75 -14.67 4.73
CA PRO A 68 -7.45 -14.76 3.44
C PRO A 68 -7.52 -13.48 2.61
N ASN A 69 -7.33 -12.32 3.27
CA ASN A 69 -7.48 -11.00 2.67
C ASN A 69 -6.17 -10.19 2.69
N ASN A 70 -5.03 -10.83 2.91
CA ASN A 70 -3.75 -10.14 2.87
C ASN A 70 -3.44 -9.70 1.41
N PRO A 71 -3.36 -8.39 1.12
CA PRO A 71 -3.17 -7.92 -0.25
C PRO A 71 -1.80 -8.30 -0.82
N ALA A 72 -0.77 -8.40 0.01
CA ALA A 72 0.57 -8.79 -0.42
C ALA A 72 0.59 -10.26 -0.86
N THR A 73 0.05 -11.17 -0.05
CA THR A 73 -0.04 -12.59 -0.40
C THR A 73 -0.83 -12.82 -1.69
N LEU A 74 -1.95 -12.10 -1.86
CA LEU A 74 -2.75 -12.16 -3.08
C LEU A 74 -1.95 -11.70 -4.31
N HIS A 75 -1.17 -10.62 -4.18
CA HIS A 75 -0.32 -10.12 -5.25
C HIS A 75 0.73 -11.16 -5.67
N TYR A 76 1.50 -11.69 -4.71
CA TYR A 76 2.58 -12.65 -5.02
C TYR A 76 2.06 -13.96 -5.59
N LEU A 77 0.91 -14.47 -5.09
CA LEU A 77 0.31 -15.65 -5.71
C LEU A 77 -0.12 -15.34 -7.14
N GLY A 78 -0.62 -14.13 -7.41
CA GLY A 78 -0.96 -13.70 -8.76
C GLY A 78 0.24 -13.68 -9.71
N VAL A 79 1.40 -13.24 -9.24
CA VAL A 79 2.65 -13.28 -10.01
C VAL A 79 3.04 -14.73 -10.34
N LEU A 80 3.01 -15.64 -9.37
CA LEU A 80 3.33 -17.05 -9.63
C LEU A 80 2.40 -17.64 -10.69
N ARG A 81 1.10 -17.35 -10.60
CA ARG A 81 0.11 -17.78 -11.59
C ARG A 81 0.38 -17.19 -12.97
N LEU A 82 0.83 -15.93 -13.05
CA LEU A 82 1.24 -15.31 -14.31
C LEU A 82 2.38 -16.11 -14.96
N GLN A 83 3.39 -16.48 -14.18
CA GLN A 83 4.53 -17.26 -14.66
C GLN A 83 4.18 -18.70 -15.01
N GLN A 84 3.20 -19.29 -14.34
CA GLN A 84 2.64 -20.62 -14.66
C GLN A 84 1.75 -20.61 -15.91
N GLY A 85 1.47 -19.43 -16.51
CA GLY A 85 0.56 -19.30 -17.65
C GLY A 85 -0.92 -19.22 -17.26
N GLU A 86 -1.23 -19.20 -15.97
CA GLU A 86 -2.58 -19.11 -15.41
C GLU A 86 -3.05 -17.64 -15.34
N TYR A 87 -3.04 -16.97 -16.50
CA TYR A 87 -3.21 -15.52 -16.59
C TYR A 87 -4.55 -15.02 -16.02
N GLN A 88 -5.65 -15.75 -16.22
CA GLN A 88 -6.96 -15.37 -15.68
C GLN A 88 -6.98 -15.39 -14.15
N GLN A 89 -6.25 -16.33 -13.53
CA GLN A 89 -6.12 -16.39 -12.08
C GLN A 89 -5.22 -15.27 -11.57
N ALA A 90 -4.12 -14.97 -12.26
CA ALA A 90 -3.23 -13.85 -11.94
C ALA A 90 -3.99 -12.52 -11.87
N GLU A 91 -4.80 -12.22 -12.89
CA GLU A 91 -5.65 -11.03 -12.92
C GLU A 91 -6.63 -11.00 -11.75
N THR A 92 -7.36 -12.10 -11.51
CA THR A 92 -8.34 -12.20 -10.43
C THR A 92 -7.71 -11.92 -9.07
N LEU A 93 -6.53 -12.48 -8.82
CA LEU A 93 -5.79 -12.31 -7.56
C LEU A 93 -5.32 -10.85 -7.38
N ALA A 94 -4.80 -10.23 -8.44
CA ALA A 94 -4.37 -8.84 -8.44
C ALA A 94 -5.54 -7.86 -8.20
N VAL A 95 -6.68 -8.11 -8.83
CA VAL A 95 -7.92 -7.34 -8.61
C VAL A 95 -8.40 -7.49 -7.18
N ARG A 96 -8.45 -8.72 -6.64
CA ARG A 96 -8.80 -8.98 -5.24
C ARG A 96 -7.85 -8.27 -4.28
N SER A 97 -6.55 -8.29 -4.57
CA SER A 97 -5.53 -7.57 -3.80
C SER A 97 -5.85 -6.07 -3.76
N ASN A 98 -6.08 -5.44 -4.92
CA ASN A 98 -6.39 -4.01 -5.02
C ASN A 98 -7.60 -3.55 -4.19
N MET A 99 -8.63 -4.40 -4.05
CA MET A 99 -9.79 -4.08 -3.18
C MET A 99 -9.40 -3.99 -1.69
N ARG A 100 -8.30 -4.61 -1.28
CA ARG A 100 -7.82 -4.71 0.11
C ARG A 100 -6.60 -3.82 0.37
N VAL A 101 -5.99 -3.26 -0.67
CA VAL A 101 -4.85 -2.34 -0.54
C VAL A 101 -5.31 -1.02 0.09
N GLY A 102 -4.81 -0.75 1.30
CA GLY A 102 -5.04 0.50 2.04
C GLY A 102 -4.31 1.71 1.43
N ARG A 103 -3.33 2.29 2.13
CA ARG A 103 -2.57 3.47 1.67
C ARG A 103 -1.31 3.13 0.85
N ASN A 104 -1.01 1.84 0.67
CA ASN A 104 0.15 1.36 -0.08
C ASN A 104 -0.04 1.61 -1.59
N VAL A 105 0.43 2.75 -2.08
CA VAL A 105 0.34 3.14 -3.50
C VAL A 105 1.18 2.21 -4.37
N GLU A 106 2.35 1.81 -3.89
CA GLU A 106 3.28 0.95 -4.62
C GLU A 106 2.65 -0.41 -4.97
N LEU A 107 2.07 -1.09 -3.98
CA LEU A 107 1.40 -2.38 -4.22
C LEU A 107 0.20 -2.24 -5.16
N ARG A 108 -0.51 -1.11 -5.11
CA ARG A 108 -1.59 -0.81 -6.06
C ARG A 108 -1.08 -0.70 -7.50
N ASN A 109 0.06 -0.03 -7.69
CA ASN A 109 0.70 0.12 -9.00
C ASN A 109 1.20 -1.23 -9.51
N ARG A 110 1.84 -2.04 -8.66
CA ARG A 110 2.28 -3.40 -9.02
C ARG A 110 1.13 -4.32 -9.38
N ASN A 111 0.03 -4.27 -8.65
CA ASN A 111 -1.19 -5.00 -9.03
C ASN A 111 -1.73 -4.55 -10.38
N PHE A 112 -1.68 -3.26 -10.69
CA PHE A 112 -2.11 -2.75 -11.99
C PHE A 112 -1.20 -3.28 -13.12
N GLN A 113 0.12 -3.28 -12.93
CA GLN A 113 1.08 -3.87 -13.86
C GLN A 113 0.82 -5.36 -14.07
N LEU A 114 0.58 -6.11 -12.99
CA LEU A 114 0.26 -7.54 -13.04
C LEU A 114 -1.02 -7.81 -13.83
N ILE A 115 -2.07 -7.00 -13.65
CA ILE A 115 -3.32 -7.10 -14.42
C ILE A 115 -3.03 -6.88 -15.91
N GLN A 116 -2.28 -5.83 -16.26
CA GLN A 116 -1.94 -5.54 -17.65
C GLN A 116 -1.11 -6.66 -18.29
N ALA A 117 -0.10 -7.16 -17.57
CA ALA A 117 0.73 -8.27 -18.03
C ALA A 117 -0.10 -9.54 -18.27
N ALA A 118 -1.02 -9.86 -17.35
CA ALA A 118 -1.93 -11.00 -17.50
C ALA A 118 -2.85 -10.85 -18.71
N GLN A 119 -3.44 -9.67 -18.93
CA GLN A 119 -4.30 -9.41 -20.09
C GLN A 119 -3.53 -9.46 -21.40
N GLN A 120 -2.34 -8.87 -21.43
CA GLN A 120 -1.47 -8.89 -22.60
C GLN A 120 -1.04 -10.31 -22.96
N ALA A 121 -0.61 -11.11 -21.98
CA ALA A 121 -0.22 -12.50 -22.19
C ALA A 121 -1.40 -13.37 -22.69
N GLN A 122 -2.62 -13.14 -22.18
CA GLN A 122 -3.82 -13.79 -22.71
C GLN A 122 -4.09 -13.44 -24.18
N SER A 123 -3.93 -12.16 -24.54
CA SER A 123 -4.25 -11.68 -25.89
C SER A 123 -3.18 -12.02 -26.94
N SER A 124 -1.90 -12.02 -26.54
CA SER A 124 -0.76 -12.19 -27.44
C SER A 124 -0.22 -13.62 -27.49
N GLY A 125 -0.55 -14.45 -26.49
CA GLY A 125 0.04 -15.78 -26.33
C GLY A 125 1.55 -15.76 -25.99
N THR A 126 2.13 -14.58 -25.83
CA THR A 126 3.54 -14.41 -25.48
C THR A 126 3.65 -14.34 -23.95
N PRO A 127 4.44 -15.22 -23.33
CA PRO A 127 4.67 -15.15 -21.90
C PRO A 127 5.40 -13.86 -21.54
N PRO A 128 5.03 -13.19 -20.44
CA PRO A 128 5.70 -11.96 -20.00
C PRO A 128 7.17 -12.26 -19.64
N ASN A 129 8.03 -11.24 -19.64
CA ASN A 129 9.46 -11.41 -19.44
C ASN A 129 9.76 -11.86 -17.99
N ALA A 130 9.82 -13.17 -17.81
CA ALA A 130 9.91 -13.82 -16.50
C ALA A 130 11.07 -13.31 -15.63
N LYS A 131 12.16 -12.81 -16.23
CA LYS A 131 13.32 -12.31 -15.47
C LYS A 131 13.12 -10.91 -14.88
N GLU A 132 12.50 -9.99 -15.62
CA GLU A 132 12.19 -8.65 -15.11
C GLU A 132 11.08 -8.70 -14.07
N ASP A 133 10.07 -9.55 -14.31
CA ASP A 133 9.00 -9.80 -13.35
C ASP A 133 9.55 -10.44 -12.06
N LEU A 134 10.52 -11.36 -12.17
CA LEU A 134 11.22 -11.95 -11.01
C LEU A 134 11.82 -10.90 -10.08
N VAL A 135 12.51 -9.92 -10.67
CA VAL A 135 13.21 -8.86 -9.93
C VAL A 135 12.21 -7.87 -9.32
N ALA A 136 11.14 -7.55 -10.01
CA ALA A 136 10.08 -6.67 -9.50
C ALA A 136 9.34 -7.30 -8.30
N VAL A 137 9.12 -8.61 -8.36
CA VAL A 137 8.51 -9.41 -7.28
C VAL A 137 9.39 -9.42 -6.04
N GLN A 138 10.68 -9.70 -6.23
CA GLN A 138 11.66 -9.75 -5.15
C GLN A 138 11.73 -8.40 -4.41
N LYS A 139 11.97 -7.33 -5.19
CA LYS A 139 12.06 -5.98 -4.64
C LYS A 139 10.78 -5.63 -3.87
N GLY A 140 9.64 -6.08 -4.38
CA GLY A 140 8.39 -5.85 -3.70
C GLY A 140 8.20 -6.61 -2.41
N LEU A 141 8.69 -7.84 -2.36
CA LEU A 141 8.62 -8.67 -1.17
C LEU A 141 9.46 -8.08 -0.04
N GLU A 142 10.68 -7.67 -0.36
CA GLU A 142 11.62 -7.04 0.56
C GLU A 142 11.05 -5.73 1.13
N GLU A 143 10.45 -4.90 0.28
CA GLU A 143 9.82 -3.66 0.74
C GLU A 143 8.59 -3.90 1.65
N GLU A 144 7.76 -4.90 1.33
CA GLU A 144 6.59 -5.22 2.14
C GLU A 144 6.98 -5.86 3.48
N THR A 145 7.98 -6.76 3.48
CA THR A 145 8.54 -7.35 4.70
C THR A 145 9.19 -6.28 5.57
N HIS A 146 9.97 -5.36 4.99
CA HIS A 146 10.52 -4.20 5.69
C HIS A 146 9.42 -3.37 6.34
N ARG A 147 8.40 -2.97 5.57
CA ARG A 147 7.30 -2.16 6.08
C ARG A 147 6.54 -2.85 7.21
N ARG A 148 6.35 -4.17 7.13
CA ARG A 148 5.68 -4.94 8.19
C ARG A 148 6.52 -5.03 9.45
N ARG A 149 7.84 -5.24 9.31
CA ARG A 149 8.78 -5.21 10.43
C ARG A 149 8.82 -3.83 11.08
N GLU A 150 8.78 -2.76 10.31
CA GLU A 150 8.68 -1.39 10.86
C GLU A 150 7.41 -1.18 11.68
N VAL A 151 6.24 -1.62 11.17
CA VAL A 151 4.97 -1.51 11.90
C VAL A 151 5.00 -2.36 13.17
N GLU A 152 5.60 -3.55 13.12
CA GLU A 152 5.75 -4.44 14.28
C GLU A 152 6.69 -3.84 15.33
N MET A 153 7.85 -3.30 14.93
CA MET A 153 8.79 -2.60 15.81
C MET A 153 8.15 -1.37 16.46
N ALA A 154 7.43 -0.56 15.69
CA ALA A 154 6.71 0.61 16.22
C ALA A 154 5.62 0.21 17.22
N ALA A 155 4.96 -0.94 17.02
CA ALA A 155 3.98 -1.48 17.97
C ALA A 155 4.62 -1.99 19.27
N VAL A 156 5.83 -2.57 19.20
CA VAL A 156 6.60 -3.01 20.38
C VAL A 156 7.10 -1.82 21.19
N GLU A 157 7.60 -0.77 20.55
CA GLU A 157 8.11 0.43 21.23
C GLU A 157 7.02 1.15 22.04
N GLN A 158 5.78 1.18 21.52
CA GLN A 158 4.60 1.73 22.20
C GLN A 158 4.07 0.88 23.37
N SER A 159 4.62 -0.33 23.56
CA SER A 159 4.18 -1.27 24.60
C SER A 159 5.14 -1.38 25.79
N THR A 160 6.22 -0.59 25.82
CA THR A 160 7.07 -0.47 27.00
C THR A 160 6.35 0.36 28.07
N PRO A 161 6.22 -0.11 29.33
CA PRO A 161 5.56 0.67 30.37
C PRO A 161 6.41 1.90 30.71
N ASP A 162 5.80 3.08 30.65
CA ASP A 162 6.35 4.34 31.15
C ASP A 162 6.46 4.26 32.68
N THR A 163 7.58 3.73 33.18
CA THR A 163 8.02 3.96 34.54
C THR A 163 9.01 5.13 34.54
N GLY A 164 8.46 6.34 34.72
CA GLY A 164 9.19 7.43 35.33
C GLY A 164 9.19 8.74 34.56
N ARG A 165 8.09 9.49 34.62
CA ARG A 165 8.11 10.96 34.54
C ARG A 165 7.02 11.59 35.42
N ASP A 166 7.23 11.54 36.73
CA ASP A 166 6.70 12.53 37.68
C ASP A 166 7.84 13.45 38.13
N ALA A 167 7.85 14.67 37.59
CA ALA A 167 8.44 15.92 38.08
C ALA A 167 8.35 16.89 36.89
N GLY A 168 7.35 17.77 36.78
CA GLY A 168 7.06 18.84 37.73
C GLY A 168 7.88 20.07 37.36
N ASN A 169 7.35 20.97 36.52
CA ASN A 169 7.36 22.40 36.82
C ASN A 169 6.50 23.24 35.86
N PHE A 170 5.77 24.16 36.49
CA PHE A 170 5.04 25.28 35.91
C PHE A 170 5.99 26.34 35.34
N ALA A 171 5.62 26.98 34.22
CA ALA A 171 5.78 28.43 34.02
C ALA A 171 5.01 28.88 32.77
N SER A 172 3.97 29.70 32.99
CA SER A 172 3.31 30.53 31.99
C SER A 172 4.21 31.69 31.57
N ALA A 173 4.14 32.09 30.30
CA ALA A 173 4.32 33.50 29.91
C ALA A 173 3.58 33.77 28.60
N GLU A 174 2.76 34.81 28.65
CA GLU A 174 1.86 35.35 27.64
C GLU A 174 2.53 36.55 26.93
N THR A 175 1.95 36.98 25.81
CA THR A 175 2.20 38.22 25.03
C THR A 175 3.45 38.18 24.10
N ASP A 176 3.44 38.69 22.87
CA ASP A 176 2.77 39.90 22.39
C ASP A 176 2.52 39.90 20.86
N ARG A 177 1.58 40.74 20.41
CA ARG A 177 1.22 41.02 19.01
C ARG A 177 2.19 42.05 18.39
N VAL A 178 2.32 42.06 17.05
CA VAL A 178 2.00 43.19 16.13
C VAL A 178 2.77 43.07 14.79
N SER A 179 2.03 43.44 13.75
CA SER A 179 2.25 43.65 12.31
C SER A 179 3.61 44.15 11.82
N ASP A 180 3.97 43.83 10.57
CA ASP A 180 3.91 44.80 9.45
C ASP A 180 4.34 44.22 8.08
N VAL A 181 3.66 44.72 7.03
CA VAL A 181 3.93 44.55 5.58
C VAL A 181 4.03 45.98 5.01
N PRO A 182 4.99 46.30 4.12
CA PRO A 182 4.69 46.52 2.68
C PRO A 182 5.83 46.08 1.72
N THR A 183 5.55 45.35 0.63
CA THR A 183 5.30 45.80 -0.77
C THR A 183 6.36 46.72 -1.40
N ALA A 184 7.07 46.23 -2.43
CA ALA A 184 7.12 46.78 -3.82
C ALA A 184 8.35 46.27 -4.60
N GLY A 185 8.21 46.04 -5.92
CA GLY A 185 9.35 45.87 -6.83
C GLY A 185 9.07 44.99 -8.06
N ARG A 186 8.55 45.60 -9.14
CA ARG A 186 8.27 45.00 -10.45
C ARG A 186 9.37 45.43 -11.44
N ALA A 187 9.76 44.53 -12.35
CA ALA A 187 10.04 44.73 -13.79
C ALA A 187 11.24 43.90 -14.32
N GLY A 188 11.02 43.18 -15.44
CA GLY A 188 12.09 42.67 -16.34
C GLY A 188 12.72 43.81 -17.17
N PRO A 189 13.57 43.53 -18.18
CA PRO A 189 13.16 42.80 -19.38
C PRO A 189 14.26 41.95 -20.08
N GLU A 190 13.93 41.52 -21.29
CA GLU A 190 14.48 40.48 -22.16
C GLU A 190 15.87 40.74 -22.79
N GLY A 191 16.57 39.66 -23.17
CA GLY A 191 17.79 39.68 -24.00
C GLY A 191 18.01 38.34 -24.72
N LYS A 192 18.26 38.41 -26.04
CA LYS A 192 18.25 37.33 -27.05
C LYS A 192 19.46 36.37 -27.05
N LEU A 193 19.16 35.11 -27.41
CA LEU A 193 19.91 34.11 -28.23
C LEU A 193 21.43 33.96 -28.07
N GLN A 194 21.87 32.75 -27.71
CA GLN A 194 22.72 31.93 -28.59
C GLN A 194 22.74 30.45 -28.22
N MET A 195 22.84 29.65 -29.28
CA MET A 195 22.75 28.20 -29.39
C MET A 195 24.13 27.58 -29.14
N ALA A 196 24.22 26.55 -28.29
CA ALA A 196 25.40 25.68 -28.21
C ALA A 196 24.95 24.22 -27.97
N SER A 197 24.74 23.54 -29.10
CA SER A 197 25.04 22.14 -29.40
C SER A 197 25.29 21.12 -28.26
N VAL A 198 24.40 20.12 -28.22
CA VAL A 198 24.64 18.65 -28.13
C VAL A 198 24.81 18.01 -26.75
N GLU A 199 23.75 17.33 -26.32
CA GLU A 199 23.67 15.87 -26.04
C GLU A 199 22.18 15.47 -25.99
N PRO A 200 21.79 14.20 -26.22
CA PRO A 200 20.39 13.84 -26.36
C PRO A 200 19.72 13.87 -24.99
N GLU A 201 19.03 14.98 -24.69
CA GLU A 201 18.10 15.06 -23.58
C GLU A 201 17.12 13.90 -23.73
N ARG A 202 17.02 13.06 -22.69
CA ARG A 202 16.05 11.98 -22.58
C ARG A 202 14.72 12.49 -23.11
N ALA A 203 14.25 11.92 -24.20
CA ALA A 203 12.98 12.31 -24.81
C ALA A 203 11.87 12.10 -23.78
N TYR A 204 11.53 13.16 -23.03
CA TYR A 204 10.23 13.30 -22.42
C TYR A 204 9.29 13.38 -23.62
N ALA A 205 8.72 12.23 -24.01
CA ALA A 205 7.79 12.17 -25.12
C ALA A 205 6.76 13.29 -24.91
N GLU A 206 6.72 14.23 -25.85
CA GLU A 206 5.77 15.32 -25.83
C GLU A 206 4.38 14.70 -25.78
N VAL A 207 3.70 14.85 -24.64
CA VAL A 207 2.45 14.14 -24.34
C VAL A 207 1.35 14.74 -25.21
N GLU A 208 1.12 14.16 -26.38
CA GLU A 208 0.08 14.60 -27.29
C GLU A 208 -1.29 14.06 -26.85
N ILE A 209 -2.16 14.96 -26.40
CA ILE A 209 -3.51 14.62 -25.92
C ILE A 209 -4.50 14.90 -27.04
N PRO A 210 -5.21 13.87 -27.56
CA PRO A 210 -6.23 14.07 -28.59
C PRO A 210 -7.28 15.09 -28.13
N ARG A 211 -7.71 15.99 -29.02
CA ARG A 211 -8.63 17.10 -28.69
C ARG A 211 -9.91 16.65 -27.98
N GLY A 212 -10.49 15.51 -28.37
CA GLY A 212 -11.69 14.95 -27.73
C GLY A 212 -11.49 14.45 -26.29
N HIS A 213 -10.24 14.39 -25.83
CA HIS A 213 -9.86 13.93 -24.49
C HIS A 213 -9.33 15.05 -23.60
N MET A 214 -9.28 16.29 -24.10
CA MET A 214 -9.00 17.47 -23.30
C MET A 214 -10.07 17.66 -22.22
N PRO A 215 -9.69 18.01 -20.98
CA PRO A 215 -10.65 18.43 -19.97
C PRO A 215 -11.40 19.70 -20.41
N PRO A 216 -12.68 19.85 -20.02
CA PRO A 216 -13.43 21.07 -20.32
C PRO A 216 -12.84 22.28 -19.58
N PRO A 217 -13.11 23.52 -20.05
CA PRO A 217 -12.59 24.73 -19.44
C PRO A 217 -12.81 24.79 -17.93
N GLY A 218 -11.75 25.12 -17.18
CA GLY A 218 -11.80 25.23 -15.72
C GLY A 218 -11.76 23.89 -14.96
N LYS A 219 -11.72 22.75 -15.64
CA LYS A 219 -11.41 21.43 -15.06
C LYS A 219 -9.97 21.04 -15.35
N CYS A 220 -9.47 20.13 -14.52
CA CYS A 220 -8.19 19.47 -14.77
C CYS A 220 -8.39 17.97 -14.92
N ARG A 221 -7.49 17.29 -15.61
CA ARG A 221 -7.46 15.84 -15.77
C ARG A 221 -6.05 15.35 -15.49
N ILE A 222 -5.93 14.23 -14.77
CA ILE A 222 -4.64 13.52 -14.65
C ILE A 222 -4.52 12.62 -15.88
N TRP A 223 -3.41 12.75 -16.61
CA TRP A 223 -3.12 12.01 -17.84
C TRP A 223 -1.94 11.07 -17.65
N PHE A 224 -2.12 9.82 -18.03
CA PHE A 224 -1.06 8.80 -17.99
C PHE A 224 -0.61 8.48 -19.43
N PRO A 225 0.65 8.71 -19.82
CA PRO A 225 1.09 8.45 -21.19
C PRO A 225 0.91 6.98 -21.60
N ASP A 226 1.05 6.04 -20.66
CA ASP A 226 0.94 4.60 -20.92
C ASP A 226 -0.51 4.07 -20.97
N ARG A 227 -1.53 4.95 -20.90
CA ARG A 227 -2.94 4.55 -20.94
C ARG A 227 -3.61 4.98 -22.25
N PRO A 228 -4.43 4.11 -22.87
CA PRO A 228 -5.27 4.50 -23.98
C PRO A 228 -6.19 5.68 -23.61
N PRO A 229 -6.47 6.63 -24.52
CA PRO A 229 -7.26 7.83 -24.23
C PRO A 229 -8.62 7.55 -23.54
N GLY A 230 -9.33 6.49 -23.94
CA GLY A 230 -10.62 6.10 -23.36
C GLY A 230 -10.55 5.54 -21.93
N HIS A 231 -9.37 5.12 -21.47
CA HIS A 231 -9.12 4.55 -20.13
C HIS A 231 -8.53 5.58 -19.15
N GLN A 232 -8.51 6.85 -19.55
CA GLN A 232 -7.99 7.93 -18.74
C GLN A 232 -9.03 8.37 -17.69
N PRO A 233 -8.61 8.73 -16.46
CA PRO A 233 -9.54 9.18 -15.41
C PRO A 233 -10.40 10.36 -15.85
N ALA A 234 -11.61 10.47 -15.29
CA ALA A 234 -12.49 11.59 -15.60
C ALA A 234 -11.90 12.94 -15.12
N PRO A 235 -12.19 14.05 -15.82
CA PRO A 235 -11.81 15.38 -15.36
C PRO A 235 -12.43 15.74 -14.00
N GLY A 236 -11.70 16.53 -13.21
CA GLY A 236 -12.08 16.93 -11.87
C GLY A 236 -11.71 18.36 -11.52
N LYS A 237 -11.91 18.73 -10.25
CA LYS A 237 -11.53 20.06 -9.73
C LYS A 237 -10.00 20.18 -9.67
N CYS A 238 -9.43 21.16 -10.34
CA CYS A 238 -7.97 21.41 -10.35
C CYS A 238 -7.36 21.46 -8.94
N LYS A 239 -8.02 22.14 -7.98
CA LYS A 239 -7.54 22.22 -6.60
C LYS A 239 -7.37 20.86 -5.92
N LYS A 240 -8.20 19.86 -6.28
CA LYS A 240 -8.12 18.51 -5.72
C LYS A 240 -7.08 17.65 -6.43
N LEU A 241 -6.96 17.79 -7.75
CA LEU A 241 -6.09 16.95 -8.56
C LEU A 241 -4.62 17.34 -8.48
N ARG A 242 -4.29 18.63 -8.29
CA ARG A 242 -2.89 19.09 -8.18
C ARG A 242 -2.06 18.43 -7.08
N TYR A 243 -2.70 17.96 -6.00
CA TYR A 243 -2.01 17.30 -4.88
C TYR A 243 -2.06 15.77 -4.97
N ARG A 244 -2.55 15.22 -6.09
CA ARG A 244 -2.79 13.78 -6.28
C ARG A 244 -2.23 13.26 -7.60
N VAL A 245 -1.33 14.01 -8.24
CA VAL A 245 -0.68 13.59 -9.49
C VAL A 245 0.39 12.57 -9.13
N PRO A 246 0.27 11.30 -9.56
CA PRO A 246 1.30 10.29 -9.33
C PRO A 246 2.53 10.56 -10.19
N SER A 247 3.68 10.01 -9.80
CA SER A 247 4.90 10.03 -10.63
C SER A 247 4.62 9.42 -12.01
N GLY A 248 5.12 10.05 -13.07
CA GLY A 248 4.89 9.63 -14.46
C GLY A 248 3.53 10.05 -15.05
N ALA A 249 2.69 10.76 -14.30
CA ALA A 249 1.44 11.33 -14.80
C ALA A 249 1.51 12.86 -14.91
N TYR A 250 0.65 13.43 -15.76
CA TYR A 250 0.60 14.85 -16.06
C TYR A 250 -0.71 15.46 -15.62
N LEU A 251 -0.68 16.68 -15.08
CA LEU A 251 -1.89 17.44 -14.82
C LEU A 251 -2.21 18.35 -16.01
N VAL A 252 -3.28 18.02 -16.70
CA VAL A 252 -3.75 18.73 -17.89
C VAL A 252 -4.85 19.68 -17.48
N ARG A 253 -4.76 20.94 -17.89
CA ARG A 253 -5.76 21.97 -17.60
C ARG A 253 -6.57 22.28 -18.85
N GLY A 254 -7.90 22.30 -18.70
CA GLY A 254 -8.80 22.72 -19.77
C GLY A 254 -8.77 24.23 -19.89
N PHE A 255 -8.51 24.71 -21.11
CA PHE A 255 -8.58 26.12 -21.51
C PHE A 255 -9.80 26.34 -22.41
#